data_AF-A0A2E7RT23-F1
#
_entry.id   AF-A0A2E7RT23-F1
#
_cell.length_a   1.000
_cell.length_b   1.000
_cell.length_c   1.000
_cell.angle_alpha   90.00
_cell.angle_beta   90.00
_cell.angle_gamma   90.00
#
_symmetry.space_group_name_H-M   'P 1'
#
loop_
_entity.id
_entity.type
_entity.pdbx_description
1 polymer ?
#
loop_
_entity_poly.entity_id
_entity_poly.type
_entity_poly.pdbx_seq_one_letter_code
_entity_poly.pdbx_strand_id
1 'polypeptide(L)'
;MLEPGIPLRYEDGKEITTRDFLPYGNITLWPCDWTGSDACDLIVAGNHYNWLLENVGSDARPVFRKPRKFMDPDGNPISVTHHEGHGAGYDWDADGRLDLMVGGESGAIYLFHRDWLSGIKHKVTVRR
;
A
#
# COMPACT_ATOMS: atom_id res chain seq x y z
N MET A 1 3.36 4.26 -24.12
CA MET A 1 1.95 4.03 -23.75
C MET A 1 1.83 2.56 -23.40
N LEU A 2 1.07 2.24 -22.34
CA LEU A 2 0.67 0.88 -22.05
C LEU A 2 -0.32 0.45 -23.14
N GLU A 3 -0.03 -0.63 -23.86
CA GLU A 3 -1.03 -1.19 -24.79
C GLU A 3 -2.19 -1.80 -23.97
N PRO A 4 -3.43 -1.78 -24.49
CA PRO A 4 -4.57 -2.35 -23.79
C PRO A 4 -4.35 -3.81 -23.38
N GLY A 5 -4.58 -4.12 -22.09
CA GLY A 5 -4.59 -5.49 -21.59
C GLY A 5 -3.22 -6.14 -21.38
N ILE A 6 -2.12 -5.38 -21.35
CA ILE A 6 -0.81 -5.93 -20.98
C ILE A 6 -0.75 -6.20 -19.47
N PRO A 7 -0.37 -7.42 -19.03
CA PRO A 7 -0.12 -7.71 -17.62
C PRO A 7 1.02 -6.86 -17.07
N LEU A 8 0.83 -6.30 -15.87
CA LEU A 8 1.92 -5.70 -15.12
C LEU A 8 2.94 -6.78 -14.72
N ARG A 9 4.21 -6.38 -14.63
CA ARG A 9 5.33 -7.31 -14.40
C ARG A 9 6.21 -6.86 -13.25
N TYR A 10 6.81 -7.85 -12.61
CA TYR A 10 7.88 -7.63 -11.66
C TYR A 10 9.23 -7.37 -12.38
N GLU A 11 10.23 -6.90 -11.63
CA GLU A 11 11.63 -6.77 -12.09
C GLU A 11 12.21 -8.08 -12.67
N ASP A 12 11.75 -9.23 -12.19
CA ASP A 12 12.15 -10.56 -12.71
C ASP A 12 11.41 -10.97 -14.01
N GLY A 13 10.57 -10.08 -14.56
CA GLY A 13 9.80 -10.30 -15.77
C GLY A 13 8.53 -11.13 -15.59
N LYS A 14 8.29 -11.72 -14.41
CA LYS A 14 7.07 -12.48 -14.14
C LYS A 14 5.85 -11.56 -14.07
N GLU A 15 4.72 -12.07 -14.52
CA GLU A 15 3.44 -11.38 -14.40
C GLU A 15 3.02 -11.29 -12.94
N ILE A 16 2.44 -10.16 -12.58
CA ILE A 16 1.80 -9.93 -11.29
C ILE A 16 0.43 -10.61 -11.35
N THR A 17 0.15 -11.47 -10.39
CA THR A 17 -1.14 -12.18 -10.33
C THR A 17 -1.79 -12.01 -8.98
N THR A 18 -3.11 -12.15 -8.92
CA THR A 18 -3.85 -12.13 -7.65
C THR A 18 -3.35 -13.16 -6.63
N ARG A 19 -2.70 -14.23 -7.09
CA ARG A 19 -2.11 -15.27 -6.23
C ARG A 19 -0.95 -14.78 -5.38
N ASP A 20 -0.34 -13.66 -5.75
CA ASP A 20 0.75 -13.05 -4.99
C ASP A 20 0.27 -12.38 -3.68
N PHE A 21 -1.06 -12.23 -3.50
CA PHE A 21 -1.70 -11.49 -2.41
C PHE A 21 -2.65 -12.34 -1.57
N LEU A 22 -2.39 -13.65 -1.43
CA LEU A 22 -3.28 -14.59 -0.72
C LEU A 22 -4.72 -14.58 -1.31
N PRO A 23 -4.94 -15.22 -2.47
CA PRO A 23 -6.04 -14.95 -3.41
C PRO A 23 -7.44 -15.44 -2.98
N TYR A 24 -7.71 -15.50 -1.69
CA TYR A 24 -9.07 -15.67 -1.19
C TYR A 24 -9.70 -14.26 -1.06
N GLY A 25 -11.02 -14.13 -1.22
CA GLY A 25 -11.72 -12.85 -1.03
C GLY A 25 -11.54 -11.80 -2.13
N ASN A 26 -11.83 -10.55 -1.78
CA ASN A 26 -11.82 -9.40 -2.70
C ASN A 26 -10.42 -8.79 -2.77
N ILE A 27 -9.95 -8.46 -3.98
CA ILE A 27 -8.72 -7.68 -4.20
C ILE A 27 -9.08 -6.31 -4.74
N THR A 28 -8.61 -5.27 -4.06
CA THR A 28 -8.70 -3.88 -4.51
C THR A 28 -7.32 -3.35 -4.85
N LEU A 29 -7.26 -2.45 -5.83
CA LEU A 29 -6.03 -1.85 -6.34
C LEU A 29 -6.15 -0.33 -6.24
N TRP A 30 -5.14 0.31 -5.66
CA TRP A 30 -5.06 1.76 -5.51
C TRP A 30 -3.72 2.29 -6.07
N PRO A 31 -3.74 2.91 -7.27
CA PRO A 31 -2.56 3.57 -7.83
C PRO A 31 -2.26 4.87 -7.07
N CYS A 32 -1.01 5.04 -6.64
CA CYS A 32 -0.55 6.24 -5.94
C CYS A 32 0.98 6.33 -5.95
N ASP A 33 1.55 7.51 -5.72
CA ASP A 33 2.99 7.65 -5.48
C ASP A 33 3.30 7.50 -3.97
N TRP A 34 3.35 6.25 -3.48
CA TRP A 34 3.58 5.97 -2.06
C TRP A 34 5.04 6.23 -1.66
N THR A 35 5.96 6.03 -2.59
CA THR A 35 7.40 6.15 -2.39
C THR A 35 7.91 7.58 -2.54
N GLY A 36 7.14 8.48 -3.17
CA GLY A 36 7.58 9.82 -3.52
C GLY A 36 8.57 9.80 -4.68
N SER A 37 8.43 8.83 -5.59
CA SER A 37 9.35 8.60 -6.70
C SER A 37 8.91 9.25 -8.01
N ASP A 38 7.76 9.95 -8.00
CA ASP A 38 7.04 10.42 -9.19
C ASP A 38 6.57 9.30 -10.14
N ALA A 39 6.84 8.03 -9.81
CA ALA A 39 6.30 6.86 -10.49
C ALA A 39 5.13 6.29 -9.69
N CYS A 40 4.04 5.97 -10.37
CA CYS A 40 2.86 5.42 -9.75
C CYS A 40 3.14 4.00 -9.22
N ASP A 41 3.15 3.86 -7.89
CA ASP A 41 3.13 2.59 -7.17
C ASP A 41 1.71 1.98 -7.16
N LEU A 42 1.58 0.81 -6.54
CA LEU A 42 0.29 0.18 -6.26
C LEU A 42 0.19 -0.22 -4.80
N ILE A 43 -0.84 0.27 -4.13
CA ILE A 43 -1.38 -0.38 -2.93
C ILE A 43 -2.36 -1.44 -3.40
N VAL A 44 -2.17 -2.65 -2.91
CA VAL A 44 -3.08 -3.77 -3.15
C VAL A 44 -3.66 -4.17 -1.81
N ALA A 45 -4.97 -4.18 -1.67
CA ALA A 45 -5.62 -4.78 -0.53
C ALA A 45 -6.22 -6.12 -0.94
N GLY A 46 -6.22 -7.05 0.00
CA GLY A 46 -6.70 -8.41 -0.18
C GLY A 46 -6.87 -9.04 1.19
N ASN A 47 -6.89 -10.37 1.24
CA ASN A 47 -7.15 -11.04 2.51
C ASN A 47 -6.04 -10.80 3.53
N HIS A 48 -6.46 -10.41 4.73
CA HIS A 48 -5.61 -10.11 5.90
C HIS A 48 -4.72 -8.87 5.81
N TYR A 49 -4.19 -8.54 4.65
CA TYR A 49 -3.12 -7.56 4.54
C TYR A 49 -3.37 -6.52 3.46
N ASN A 50 -2.63 -5.42 3.60
CA ASN A 50 -2.40 -4.47 2.52
C ASN A 50 -0.93 -4.63 2.09
N TRP A 51 -0.69 -4.64 0.79
CA TRP A 51 0.62 -4.75 0.18
C TRP A 51 0.95 -3.48 -0.59
N LEU A 52 2.24 -3.16 -0.62
CA LEU A 52 2.82 -2.20 -1.54
C LEU A 52 3.59 -2.93 -2.62
N LEU A 53 3.33 -2.55 -3.87
CA LEU A 53 4.21 -2.81 -5.00
C LEU A 53 4.79 -1.48 -5.44
N GLU A 54 6.09 -1.34 -5.25
CA GLU A 54 6.83 -0.17 -5.69
C GLU A 54 7.13 -0.27 -7.18
N ASN A 55 6.78 0.77 -7.94
CA ASN A 55 7.11 0.89 -9.34
C ASN A 55 8.53 1.46 -9.49
N VAL A 56 9.46 0.60 -9.90
CA VAL A 56 10.86 0.95 -10.14
C VAL A 56 11.13 1.34 -11.59
N GLY A 57 10.10 1.34 -12.42
CA GLY A 57 10.14 1.76 -13.81
C GLY A 57 9.69 3.21 -13.95
N SER A 58 8.66 3.42 -14.77
CA SER A 58 8.00 4.71 -14.97
C SER A 58 6.53 4.47 -15.27
N ASP A 59 5.69 5.49 -15.22
CA ASP A 59 4.28 5.38 -15.61
C ASP A 59 4.10 4.89 -17.05
N ALA A 60 5.02 5.27 -17.95
CA ALA A 60 4.99 4.87 -19.35
C ALA A 60 5.43 3.42 -19.57
N ARG A 61 6.22 2.85 -18.65
CA ARG A 61 6.80 1.50 -18.67
C ARG A 61 6.94 0.99 -17.22
N PRO A 62 5.83 0.60 -16.59
CA PRO A 62 5.84 0.24 -15.18
C PRO A 62 6.46 -1.14 -14.98
N VAL A 63 7.31 -1.26 -13.96
CA VAL A 63 7.96 -2.49 -13.54
C VAL A 63 8.00 -2.47 -12.02
N PHE A 64 7.55 -3.54 -11.37
CA PHE A 64 7.33 -3.53 -9.92
C PHE A 64 8.32 -4.40 -9.14
N ARG A 65 8.65 -4.00 -7.91
CA ARG A 65 9.25 -4.92 -6.94
C ARG A 65 8.26 -5.99 -6.51
N LYS A 66 8.77 -7.08 -5.93
CA LYS A 66 7.91 -8.06 -5.24
C LYS A 66 7.13 -7.38 -4.12
N PRO A 67 5.87 -7.79 -3.88
CA PRO A 67 5.01 -7.10 -2.95
C PRO A 67 5.52 -7.23 -1.52
N ARG A 68 5.43 -6.14 -0.76
CA ARG A 68 5.72 -6.13 0.68
C ARG A 68 4.48 -5.71 1.45
N LYS A 69 4.25 -6.34 2.61
CA LYS A 69 3.15 -5.94 3.49
C LYS A 69 3.45 -4.58 4.12
N PHE A 70 2.40 -3.83 4.44
CA PHE A 70 2.51 -2.75 5.40
C PHE A 70 2.74 -3.33 6.80
N MET A 71 3.70 -2.76 7.53
CA MET A 71 4.13 -3.23 8.83
C MET A 71 3.91 -2.12 9.87
N ASP A 72 3.66 -2.52 11.11
CA ASP A 72 3.75 -1.64 12.26
C ASP A 72 5.23 -1.35 12.63
N PRO A 73 5.51 -0.39 13.53
CA PRO A 73 6.87 -0.08 13.99
C PRO A 73 7.62 -1.26 14.63
N ASP A 74 6.91 -2.27 15.11
CA ASP A 74 7.47 -3.44 15.80
C ASP A 74 7.75 -4.59 14.80
N GLY A 75 7.46 -4.39 13.52
CA GLY A 75 7.72 -5.33 12.44
C GLY A 75 6.60 -6.35 12.20
N ASN A 76 5.42 -6.15 12.78
CA ASN A 76 4.26 -7.02 12.53
C ASN A 76 3.47 -6.50 11.33
N PRO A 77 2.97 -7.39 10.45
CA PRO A 77 2.05 -6.98 9.40
C PRO A 77 0.77 -6.35 9.96
N ILE A 78 0.36 -5.23 9.37
CA ILE A 78 -0.92 -4.61 9.69
C ILE A 78 -2.04 -5.50 9.14
N SER A 79 -2.87 -6.00 10.06
CA SER A 79 -4.00 -6.89 9.75
C SER A 79 -5.26 -6.38 10.45
N VAL A 80 -6.13 -5.71 9.69
CA VAL A 80 -7.42 -5.18 10.16
C VAL A 80 -8.61 -5.70 9.36
N THR A 81 -8.35 -6.59 8.40
CA THR A 81 -9.32 -7.19 7.48
C THR A 81 -9.10 -8.71 7.46
N HIS A 82 -10.07 -9.52 7.03
CA HIS A 82 -9.88 -10.96 6.81
C HIS A 82 -10.26 -11.34 5.38
N HIS A 83 -11.40 -10.87 4.88
CA HIS A 83 -11.99 -11.24 3.58
C HIS A 83 -12.14 -10.08 2.59
N GLU A 84 -12.40 -8.88 3.09
CA GLU A 84 -12.77 -7.72 2.30
C GLU A 84 -12.03 -6.50 2.86
N GLY A 85 -10.95 -6.12 2.18
CA GLY A 85 -10.16 -4.95 2.51
C GLY A 85 -10.17 -3.94 1.39
N HIS A 86 -10.20 -2.66 1.76
CA HIS A 86 -9.83 -1.56 0.88
C HIS A 86 -8.69 -0.81 1.55
N GLY A 87 -7.58 -0.68 0.85
CA GLY A 87 -6.43 0.14 1.22
C GLY A 87 -6.28 1.30 0.24
N ALA A 88 -6.08 2.51 0.74
CA ALA A 88 -5.84 3.69 -0.07
C ALA A 88 -4.71 4.55 0.53
N GLY A 89 -3.97 5.22 -0.35
CA GLY A 89 -2.97 6.22 0.03
C GLY A 89 -3.55 7.62 -0.08
N TYR A 90 -3.44 8.43 0.97
CA TYR A 90 -3.86 9.83 0.98
C TYR A 90 -2.99 10.65 1.94
N ASP A 91 -2.62 11.85 1.54
CA ASP A 91 -1.88 12.80 2.39
C ASP A 91 -2.86 13.50 3.35
N TRP A 92 -3.08 12.90 4.53
CA TRP A 92 -4.14 13.33 5.45
C TRP A 92 -3.79 14.62 6.19
N ASP A 93 -2.50 14.81 6.51
CA ASP A 93 -2.00 15.95 7.28
C ASP A 93 -1.34 17.03 6.40
N ALA A 94 -1.32 16.84 5.08
CA ALA A 94 -0.72 17.74 4.10
C ALA A 94 0.81 17.89 4.27
N ASP A 95 1.49 16.82 4.71
CA ASP A 95 2.94 16.79 4.87
C ASP A 95 3.70 16.42 3.57
N GLY A 96 2.95 16.13 2.50
CA GLY A 96 3.49 15.73 1.20
C GLY A 96 3.83 14.24 1.10
N ARG A 97 3.48 13.42 2.09
CA ARG A 97 3.69 11.97 2.10
C ARG A 97 2.35 11.28 2.34
N LEU A 98 2.12 10.20 1.61
CA LEU A 98 0.86 9.46 1.74
C LEU A 98 0.82 8.65 3.05
N ASP A 99 -0.31 8.78 3.75
CA ASP A 99 -0.76 7.92 4.83
C ASP A 99 -1.57 6.74 4.29
N LEU A 100 -1.64 5.65 5.06
CA LEU A 100 -2.43 4.47 4.69
C LEU A 100 -3.81 4.54 5.35
N MET A 101 -4.85 4.52 4.54
CA MET A 101 -6.23 4.33 4.97
C MET A 101 -6.68 2.90 4.70
N VAL A 102 -7.35 2.28 5.67
CA VAL A 102 -7.86 0.90 5.52
C VAL A 102 -9.28 0.79 6.07
N GLY A 103 -10.20 0.25 5.26
CA GLY A 103 -11.50 -0.22 5.75
C GLY A 103 -11.35 -1.59 6.43
N GLY A 104 -11.82 -1.72 7.67
CA GLY A 104 -11.72 -2.96 8.45
C GLY A 104 -13.04 -3.71 8.64
N GLU A 105 -12.97 -4.99 9.00
CA GLU A 105 -14.14 -5.84 9.22
C GLU A 105 -14.95 -5.47 10.47
N SER A 106 -14.38 -4.67 11.36
CA SER A 106 -15.10 -4.06 12.46
C SER A 106 -16.16 -3.04 12.01
N GLY A 107 -16.18 -2.68 10.71
CA GLY A 107 -16.95 -1.57 10.16
C GLY A 107 -16.28 -0.21 10.37
N ALA A 108 -15.11 -0.18 11.02
CA ALA A 108 -14.33 1.04 11.21
C ALA A 108 -13.42 1.33 10.01
N ILE A 109 -13.07 2.61 9.86
CA ILE A 109 -12.03 3.08 8.95
C ILE A 109 -10.81 3.42 9.80
N TYR A 110 -9.67 2.86 9.44
CA TYR A 110 -8.40 3.04 10.12
C TYR A 110 -7.50 3.95 9.30
N LEU A 111 -6.89 4.94 9.97
CA LEU A 111 -5.82 5.76 9.42
C LEU A 111 -4.51 5.35 10.10
N PHE A 112 -3.52 5.00 9.30
CA PHE A 112 -2.15 4.74 9.75
C PHE A 112 -1.24 5.84 9.19
N HIS A 113 -0.83 6.73 10.08
CA HIS A 113 0.01 7.87 9.74
C HIS A 113 1.38 7.43 9.21
N ARG A 114 1.93 8.14 8.21
CA ARG A 114 3.18 7.80 7.53
C ARG A 114 4.37 7.75 8.48
N ASP A 115 4.47 8.72 9.39
CA ASP A 115 5.50 8.70 10.43
C ASP A 115 5.44 7.44 11.29
N TRP A 116 4.25 7.02 11.74
CA TRP A 116 4.11 5.80 12.52
C TRP A 116 4.53 4.58 11.71
N LEU A 117 4.07 4.44 10.47
CA LEU A 117 4.51 3.38 9.55
C LEU A 117 6.03 3.38 9.32
N SER A 118 6.67 4.54 9.46
CA SER A 118 8.12 4.73 9.30
C SER A 118 8.89 4.66 10.62
N GLY A 119 8.22 4.33 11.74
CA GLY A 119 8.83 4.25 13.08
C GLY A 119 9.20 5.62 13.70
N ILE A 120 8.77 6.72 13.10
CA ILE A 120 8.99 8.08 13.60
C ILE A 120 8.01 8.33 14.75
N LYS A 121 8.55 8.67 15.93
CA LYS A 121 7.76 8.96 17.14
C LYS A 121 7.86 10.43 17.50
N HIS A 122 6.72 11.12 17.50
CA HIS A 122 6.62 12.50 17.96
C HIS A 122 6.58 12.57 19.49
N LYS A 123 7.47 13.37 20.10
CA LYS A 123 7.41 13.69 21.53
C LYS A 123 6.63 15.00 21.71
N VAL A 124 5.41 14.90 22.20
CA VAL A 124 4.61 16.09 22.55
C VAL A 124 4.82 16.41 24.03
N THR A 125 5.31 17.61 24.32
CA THR A 125 5.33 18.13 25.68
C THR A 125 4.09 18.99 25.89
N VAL A 126 3.11 18.47 26.62
CA VAL A 126 1.93 19.24 26.99
C VAL A 126 2.26 20.11 28.20
N ARG A 127 2.28 21.43 28.03
CA ARG A 127 2.33 22.36 29.16
C ARG A 127 0.90 22.61 29.63
N ARG A 128 0.66 22.43 30.94
CA ARG A 128 -0.58 22.82 31.60
C ARG A 128 -0.71 24.32 31.69
#